data_AF-A0A9P1EBS1-F1
#
_entry.id   AF-A0A9P1EBS1-F1
#
_cell.length_a   1.000
_cell.length_b   1.000
_cell.length_c   1.000
_cell.angle_alpha   90.00
_cell.angle_beta   90.00
_cell.angle_gamma   90.00
#
_symmetry.space_group_name_H-M   'P 1'
#
loop_
_entity.id
_entity.type
_entity.pdbx_description
1 polymer ?
#
loop_
_entity_poly.entity_id
_entity_poly.type
_entity_poly.pdbx_seq_one_letter_code
_entity_poly.pdbx_strand_id
1 'polypeptide(L)'
;MLHLMINVLPITHDLSQALQRREQDLVNALKLVTVVKQRLAAMKTDIGWGALFDEVVTFCNKFHIDVPSMDQNYIKGKRSKRRAPSITNMHHYKYDCLHEIVNLFVAELDSRFDVASTELLRCVSCLCPSSSFEAFDRASLLKLA
;
A
#
# COMPACT_ATOMS: atom_id res chain seq x y z
N MET A 1 -13.64 1.76 6.68
CA MET A 1 -12.56 0.79 6.99
C MET A 1 -12.62 -0.46 6.11
N LEU A 2 -13.73 -1.21 6.04
CA LEU A 2 -13.81 -2.39 5.15
C LEU A 2 -13.51 -2.08 3.68
N HIS A 3 -14.06 -0.99 3.14
CA HIS A 3 -13.81 -0.59 1.75
C HIS A 3 -12.35 -0.15 1.48
N LEU A 4 -11.70 0.42 2.49
CA LEU A 4 -10.27 0.72 2.41
C LEU A 4 -9.44 -0.57 2.28
N MET A 5 -9.82 -1.62 3.02
CA MET A 5 -9.19 -2.93 2.87
C MET A 5 -9.50 -3.55 1.51
N ILE A 6 -10.69 -3.34 0.94
CA ILE A 6 -11.02 -3.80 -0.42
C ILE A 6 -10.08 -3.20 -1.47
N ASN A 7 -9.60 -1.97 -1.29
CA ASN A 7 -8.68 -1.34 -2.25
C ASN A 7 -7.20 -1.65 -1.97
N VAL A 8 -6.83 -1.86 -0.70
CA VAL A 8 -5.43 -2.18 -0.33
C VAL A 8 -5.11 -3.68 -0.47
N LEU A 9 -6.05 -4.58 -0.16
CA LEU A 9 -5.83 -6.03 -0.19
C LEU A 9 -5.50 -6.58 -1.59
N PRO A 10 -6.14 -6.15 -2.70
CA PRO A 10 -5.77 -6.62 -4.03
C PRO A 10 -4.34 -6.23 -4.38
N ILE A 11 -3.93 -5.01 -4.03
CA ILE A 11 -2.57 -4.51 -4.29
C ILE A 11 -1.54 -5.36 -3.54
N THR A 12 -1.79 -5.68 -2.27
CA THR A 12 -0.90 -6.52 -1.47
C THR A 12 -0.96 -8.00 -1.84
N HIS A 13 -2.11 -8.46 -2.33
CA HIS A 13 -2.31 -9.82 -2.83
C HIS A 13 -1.53 -10.07 -4.12
N ASP A 14 -1.59 -9.15 -5.08
CA ASP A 14 -0.83 -9.22 -6.33
C ASP A 14 0.69 -9.26 -6.03
N LEU A 15 1.13 -8.42 -5.09
CA LEU A 15 2.52 -8.43 -4.63
C LEU A 15 2.89 -9.75 -3.96
N SER A 16 2.03 -10.29 -3.09
CA SER A 16 2.27 -11.56 -2.41
C SER A 16 2.38 -12.71 -3.40
N GLN A 17 1.48 -12.79 -4.39
CA GLN A 17 1.55 -13.81 -5.45
C GLN A 17 2.84 -13.69 -6.26
N ALA A 18 3.24 -12.47 -6.62
CA ALA A 18 4.48 -12.24 -7.36
C ALA A 18 5.72 -12.67 -6.57
N LEU A 19 5.76 -12.41 -5.26
CA LEU A 19 6.86 -12.82 -4.38
C LEU A 19 6.90 -14.34 -4.12
N GLN A 20 5.75 -15.02 -4.18
CA GLN A 20 5.66 -16.47 -3.98
C GLN A 20 6.10 -17.29 -5.20
N ARG A 21 6.06 -16.71 -6.41
CA ARG A 21 6.59 -17.33 -7.62
C ARG A 21 8.13 -17.31 -7.56
N ARG A 22 8.71 -18.37 -6.99
CA ARG A 22 10.15 -18.47 -6.75
C ARG A 22 10.95 -18.33 -8.05
N GLU A 23 12.01 -17.52 -7.96
CA GLU A 23 13.12 -17.33 -8.92
C GLU A 23 12.77 -16.75 -10.29
N GLN A 24 11.64 -17.10 -10.90
CA GLN A 24 11.34 -16.78 -12.30
C GLN A 24 11.22 -15.28 -12.60
N ASP A 25 11.02 -14.42 -11.59
CA ASP A 25 10.77 -13.01 -11.89
C ASP A 25 11.12 -12.03 -10.76
N LEU A 26 12.20 -12.29 -10.03
CA LEU A 26 12.64 -11.47 -8.90
C LEU A 26 12.81 -9.98 -9.30
N VAL A 27 13.28 -9.71 -10.52
CA VAL A 27 13.37 -8.35 -11.07
C VAL A 27 11.98 -7.72 -11.26
N ASN A 28 11.00 -8.48 -11.75
CA ASN A 28 9.63 -7.98 -11.86
C ASN A 28 8.96 -7.85 -10.49
N ALA A 29 9.30 -8.68 -9.50
CA ALA A 29 8.85 -8.51 -8.12
C ALA A 29 9.37 -7.19 -7.52
N LEU A 30 10.65 -6.84 -7.74
CA LEU A 30 11.21 -5.54 -7.32
C LEU A 30 10.50 -4.36 -8.02
N LYS A 31 10.22 -4.47 -9.33
CA LYS A 31 9.42 -3.47 -10.05
C LYS A 31 8.02 -3.35 -9.47
N LEU A 32 7.38 -4.46 -9.12
CA LEU A 32 6.05 -4.49 -8.51
C LEU A 32 6.05 -3.81 -7.14
N VAL A 33 7.07 -4.02 -6.30
CA VAL A 33 7.20 -3.28 -5.01
C VAL A 33 7.18 -1.77 -5.25
N THR A 34 7.94 -1.28 -6.24
CA THR A 34 7.96 0.15 -6.59
C THR A 34 6.60 0.64 -7.08
N VAL A 35 5.93 -0.12 -7.96
CA VAL A 35 4.59 0.21 -8.46
C VAL A 35 3.56 0.24 -7.33
N VAL A 36 3.62 -0.71 -6.39
CA VAL A 36 2.74 -0.77 -5.23
C VAL A 36 2.94 0.45 -4.34
N LYS A 37 4.19 0.83 -4.03
CA LYS A 37 4.50 2.04 -3.25
C LYS A 37 3.94 3.30 -3.93
N GLN A 38 4.08 3.42 -5.25
CA GLN A 38 3.54 4.56 -6.01
C GLN A 38 2.00 4.60 -5.97
N ARG A 39 1.33 3.45 -6.14
CA ARG A 39 -0.14 3.36 -6.06
C ARG A 39 -0.64 3.73 -4.66
N LEU A 40 0.01 3.22 -3.62
CA LEU A 40 -0.30 3.56 -2.23
C LEU A 40 -0.13 5.07 -1.98
N ALA A 41 0.96 5.67 -2.47
CA ALA A 41 1.17 7.12 -2.37
C ALA A 41 0.09 7.92 -3.13
N ALA A 42 -0.33 7.45 -4.31
CA ALA A 42 -1.40 8.08 -5.08
C ALA A 42 -2.74 8.08 -4.35
N MET A 43 -3.05 7.06 -3.53
CA MET A 43 -4.26 7.03 -2.71
C MET A 43 -4.31 8.17 -1.69
N LYS A 44 -3.15 8.71 -1.25
CA LYS A 44 -3.10 9.83 -0.30
C LYS A 44 -3.42 11.19 -0.94
N THR A 45 -3.36 11.29 -2.26
CA THR A 45 -3.66 12.52 -3.00
C THR A 45 -5.15 12.87 -2.91
N ASP A 46 -5.50 14.13 -3.17
CA ASP A 46 -6.91 14.54 -3.20
C ASP A 46 -7.72 13.78 -4.26
N ILE A 47 -7.09 13.45 -5.39
CA ILE A 47 -7.70 12.66 -6.46
C ILE A 47 -7.94 11.22 -6.00
N GLY A 48 -6.93 10.58 -5.40
CA GLY A 48 -7.03 9.21 -4.90
C GLY A 48 -8.04 9.07 -3.76
N TRP A 49 -8.08 10.05 -2.85
CA TRP A 49 -9.10 10.14 -1.82
C TRP A 49 -10.50 10.31 -2.41
N GLY A 50 -10.68 11.23 -3.37
CA GLY A 50 -11.96 11.48 -4.03
C GLY A 50 -12.52 10.21 -4.68
N ALA A 51 -11.70 9.50 -5.46
CA ALA A 51 -12.10 8.24 -6.10
C ALA A 51 -12.53 7.17 -5.07
N LEU A 52 -11.73 6.97 -4.01
CA LEU A 52 -12.09 6.06 -2.93
C LEU A 52 -13.39 6.47 -2.23
N PHE A 53 -13.55 7.77 -1.97
CA PHE A 53 -14.73 8.30 -1.29
C PHE A 53 -15.99 8.09 -2.13
N ASP A 54 -15.93 8.36 -3.43
CA ASP A 54 -17.05 8.16 -4.36
C ASP A 54 -17.45 6.68 -4.45
N GLU A 55 -16.49 5.75 -4.47
CA GLU A 55 -16.74 4.31 -4.41
C GLU A 55 -17.46 3.93 -3.10
N VAL A 56 -16.99 4.44 -1.96
CA VAL A 56 -17.61 4.22 -0.64
C VAL A 56 -19.03 4.75 -0.62
N VAL A 57 -19.26 5.97 -1.10
CA VAL A 57 -20.59 6.59 -1.16
C VAL A 57 -21.52 5.78 -2.06
N THR A 58 -21.04 5.36 -3.23
CA THR A 58 -21.80 4.53 -4.17
C THR A 58 -22.20 3.19 -3.53
N PHE A 59 -21.27 2.55 -2.83
CA PHE A 59 -21.53 1.32 -2.09
C PHE A 59 -22.57 1.55 -0.98
N CYS A 60 -22.39 2.58 -0.15
CA CYS A 60 -23.32 2.93 0.92
C CYS A 60 -24.73 3.18 0.39
N ASN A 61 -24.86 3.97 -0.68
CA ASN A 61 -26.14 4.25 -1.33
C ASN A 61 -26.82 2.98 -1.84
N LYS A 62 -26.06 2.07 -2.45
CA LYS A 62 -26.57 0.77 -2.95
C LYS A 62 -27.18 -0.10 -1.84
N PHE A 63 -26.66 0.00 -0.62
CA PHE A 63 -27.11 -0.80 0.53
C PHE A 63 -27.92 0.01 1.55
N HIS A 64 -28.35 1.23 1.20
CA HIS A 64 -29.10 2.14 2.08
C HIS A 64 -28.40 2.40 3.43
N ILE A 65 -27.07 2.52 3.40
CA ILE A 65 -26.25 2.88 4.55
C ILE A 65 -26.08 4.39 4.56
N ASP A 66 -26.47 5.04 5.65
CA ASP A 66 -26.31 6.49 5.80
C ASP A 66 -24.83 6.89 5.83
N VAL A 67 -24.47 7.83 4.94
CA VAL A 67 -23.13 8.42 4.91
C VAL A 67 -23.12 9.66 5.81
N PRO A 68 -22.23 9.73 6.82
CA PRO A 68 -22.13 10.90 7.67
C PRO A 68 -21.63 12.12 6.88
N SER A 69 -22.12 13.31 7.22
CA SER A 69 -21.65 14.55 6.61
C SER A 69 -20.17 14.76 6.92
N MET A 70 -19.38 15.01 5.88
CA MET A 70 -17.92 15.16 6.00
C MET A 70 -17.49 16.44 6.71
N ASP A 71 -18.35 17.47 6.70
CA ASP A 71 -18.12 18.76 7.36
C ASP A 71 -18.47 18.74 8.84
N GLN A 72 -19.22 17.73 9.29
CA GLN A 72 -19.56 17.59 10.70
C GLN A 72 -18.35 17.17 11.53
N ASN A 73 -18.36 17.60 12.80
CA ASN A 73 -17.36 17.16 13.77
C ASN A 73 -17.45 15.65 13.97
N TYR A 74 -16.29 15.00 13.93
CA TYR A 74 -16.15 13.60 14.24
C TYR A 74 -16.35 13.35 15.73
N ILE A 75 -17.30 12.48 16.07
CA ILE A 75 -17.62 12.12 17.45
C ILE A 75 -17.13 10.70 17.71
N LYS A 76 -16.02 10.59 18.44
CA LYS A 76 -15.45 9.30 18.85
C LYS A 76 -16.26 8.67 19.99
N GLY A 77 -17.31 7.93 19.65
CA GLY A 77 -18.12 7.12 20.59
C GLY A 77 -18.72 7.91 21.77
N LYS A 78 -19.14 7.21 22.83
CA LYS A 78 -19.78 7.76 24.06
C LYS A 78 -18.87 8.65 24.94
N ARG A 79 -17.88 9.35 24.38
CA ARG A 79 -17.09 10.33 25.16
C ARG A 79 -17.81 11.67 25.19
N SER A 80 -17.82 12.27 26.39
CA SER A 80 -18.38 13.59 26.63
C SER A 80 -17.84 14.62 25.62
N LYS A 81 -18.76 15.34 24.96
CA LYS A 81 -18.48 16.41 23.98
C LYS A 81 -17.54 17.52 24.49
N ARG A 82 -17.28 17.59 25.80
CA ARG A 82 -16.57 18.70 26.46
C ARG A 82 -15.04 18.71 26.30
N ARG A 83 -14.40 17.65 25.78
CA ARG A 83 -12.91 17.56 25.74
C ARG A 83 -12.31 16.98 24.46
N ALA A 84 -13.10 16.75 23.41
CA ALA A 84 -12.58 16.22 22.15
C ALA A 84 -12.18 17.39 21.22
N PRO A 85 -11.00 17.36 20.58
CA PRO A 85 -10.68 18.30 19.52
C PRO A 85 -11.73 18.21 18.40
N SER A 86 -12.21 19.36 17.91
CA SER A 86 -13.20 19.43 16.83
C SER A 86 -12.56 19.13 15.49
N ILE A 87 -12.16 17.87 15.29
CA ILE A 87 -11.74 17.38 13.97
C ILE A 87 -12.99 17.02 13.16
N THR A 88 -12.98 17.29 11.86
CA THR A 88 -14.10 16.92 10.99
C THR A 88 -14.08 15.43 10.67
N ASN A 89 -15.22 14.89 10.24
CA ASN A 89 -15.31 13.53 9.70
C ASN A 89 -14.35 13.35 8.52
N MET A 90 -14.24 14.36 7.65
CA MET A 90 -13.27 14.36 6.55
C MET A 90 -11.85 14.17 7.06
N HIS A 91 -11.43 14.95 8.05
CA HIS A 91 -10.08 14.89 8.58
C HIS A 91 -9.77 13.50 9.16
N HIS A 92 -10.71 12.98 9.96
CA HIS A 92 -10.55 11.68 10.60
C HIS A 92 -10.42 10.54 9.59
N TYR A 93 -11.32 10.45 8.60
CA TYR A 93 -11.29 9.32 7.66
C TYR A 93 -10.14 9.43 6.66
N LYS A 94 -9.80 10.64 6.21
CA LYS A 94 -8.73 10.84 5.23
C LYS A 94 -7.35 10.72 5.86
N TYR A 95 -7.09 11.42 6.96
CA TYR A 95 -5.75 11.49 7.54
C TYR A 95 -5.55 10.43 8.63
N ASP A 96 -6.41 10.40 9.67
CA ASP A 96 -6.22 9.47 10.79
C ASP A 96 -6.45 7.99 10.42
N CYS A 97 -7.20 7.72 9.35
CA CYS A 97 -7.49 6.36 8.90
C CYS A 97 -6.74 5.99 7.62
N LEU A 98 -7.07 6.62 6.48
CA LEU A 98 -6.47 6.24 5.20
C LEU A 98 -4.96 6.50 5.17
N HIS A 99 -4.51 7.71 5.52
CA HIS A 99 -3.07 8.03 5.45
C HIS A 99 -2.27 7.18 6.43
N GLU A 100 -2.75 6.98 7.65
CA GLU A 100 -2.11 6.09 8.62
C GLU A 100 -1.95 4.66 8.10
N ILE A 101 -3.01 4.07 7.54
CA ILE A 101 -2.95 2.72 6.97
C ILE A 101 -1.94 2.67 5.81
N VAL A 102 -2.00 3.64 4.89
CA VAL A 102 -1.06 3.70 3.76
C VAL A 102 0.38 3.83 4.27
N ASN A 103 0.63 4.70 5.25
CA ASN A 103 1.96 4.89 5.83
C ASN A 103 2.50 3.60 6.45
N LEU A 104 1.65 2.86 7.19
CA LEU A 104 2.04 1.57 7.76
C LEU A 104 2.45 0.56 6.68
N PHE A 105 1.69 0.48 5.59
CA PHE A 105 2.02 -0.41 4.46
C PHE A 105 3.32 0.01 3.76
N VAL A 106 3.52 1.31 3.52
CA VAL A 106 4.75 1.81 2.90
C VAL A 106 5.96 1.54 3.80
N ALA A 107 5.84 1.80 5.11
CA ALA A 107 6.91 1.54 6.07
C ALA A 107 7.28 0.06 6.16
N GLU A 108 6.30 -0.85 6.15
CA GLU A 108 6.56 -2.29 6.09
C GLU A 108 7.30 -2.66 4.81
N LEU A 109 6.88 -2.13 3.65
CA LEU A 109 7.57 -2.38 2.38
C LEU A 109 8.99 -1.80 2.35
N ASP A 110 9.23 -0.64 2.96
CA ASP A 110 10.55 -0.04 3.08
C ASP A 110 11.46 -0.86 4.01
N SER A 111 10.91 -1.40 5.11
CA SER A 111 11.67 -2.25 6.01
C SER A 111 12.02 -3.63 5.41
N ARG A 112 11.15 -4.17 4.55
CA ARG A 112 11.35 -5.49 3.92
C ARG A 112 12.19 -5.44 2.65
N PHE A 113 12.14 -4.32 1.94
CA PHE A 113 12.85 -4.06 0.68
C PHE A 113 13.72 -2.80 0.82
N ASP A 114 14.59 -2.80 1.82
CA ASP A 114 15.60 -1.77 2.01
C ASP A 114 16.69 -1.85 0.93
N VAL A 115 17.62 -0.88 0.92
CA VAL A 115 18.69 -0.80 -0.09
C VAL A 115 19.55 -2.07 -0.11
N ALA A 116 19.84 -2.65 1.05
CA ALA A 116 20.67 -3.84 1.15
C ALA A 116 19.95 -5.09 0.59
N SER A 117 18.71 -5.33 1.01
CA SER A 117 17.91 -6.46 0.54
C SER A 117 17.60 -6.35 -0.96
N THR A 118 17.28 -5.16 -1.46
CA THR A 118 17.04 -4.95 -2.90
C THR A 118 18.30 -5.15 -3.74
N GLU A 119 19.47 -4.72 -3.27
CA GLU A 119 20.74 -4.95 -3.97
C GLU A 119 21.16 -6.42 -3.91
N LEU A 120 20.99 -7.09 -2.76
CA LEU A 120 21.18 -8.54 -2.63
C LEU A 120 20.28 -9.30 -3.60
N LEU A 121 19.00 -8.98 -3.64
CA LEU A 121 18.03 -9.56 -4.56
C LEU A 121 18.45 -9.33 -6.02
N ARG A 122 18.88 -8.11 -6.38
CA ARG A 122 19.40 -7.78 -7.71
C ARG A 122 20.65 -8.59 -8.07
N CYS A 123 21.55 -8.83 -7.12
CA CYS A 123 22.73 -9.66 -7.32
C CYS A 123 22.36 -11.14 -7.48
N VAL A 124 21.40 -11.66 -6.70
CA VAL A 124 20.96 -13.06 -6.81
C VAL A 124 20.11 -13.31 -8.07
N SER A 125 19.46 -12.28 -8.63
CA SER A 125 18.70 -12.43 -9.88
C SER A 125 19.56 -12.84 -11.09
N CYS A 126 20.88 -12.59 -11.03
CA CYS A 126 21.84 -13.07 -12.03
C CYS A 126 21.94 -14.62 -12.06
N LEU A 127 21.53 -15.28 -10.97
CA LEU A 127 21.47 -16.73 -10.82
C LEU A 127 20.11 -17.32 -11.24
N CYS A 128 19.25 -16.53 -11.91
CA CYS A 128 17.93 -16.99 -12.32
C CYS A 128 18.03 -18.07 -13.41
N PRO A 129 17.59 -19.32 -13.15
CA PRO A 129 17.68 -20.41 -14.14
C PRO A 129 16.72 -20.23 -15.32
N SER A 130 15.65 -19.44 -15.13
CA SER A 130 14.55 -19.34 -16.09
C SER A 130 14.90 -18.55 -17.36
N SER A 131 15.88 -17.66 -17.30
CA SER A 131 16.48 -16.98 -18.46
C SER A 131 17.81 -17.59 -18.86
N SER A 132 18.07 -18.86 -18.50
CA SER A 132 19.35 -19.54 -18.75
C SER A 132 20.57 -18.74 -18.27
N PHE A 133 20.44 -18.04 -17.14
CA PHE A 133 21.51 -17.21 -16.58
C PHE A 133 21.96 -16.06 -17.49
N GLU A 134 21.10 -15.54 -18.37
CA GLU A 134 21.44 -14.43 -19.27
C GLU A 134 21.96 -13.18 -18.53
N ALA A 135 21.43 -12.93 -17.33
CA ALA A 135 21.84 -11.81 -16.49
C ALA A 135 23.08 -12.10 -15.61
N PHE A 136 23.72 -13.27 -15.76
CA PHE A 136 24.86 -13.69 -14.95
C PHE A 136 26.07 -12.78 -15.15
N ASP A 137 26.53 -12.19 -14.05
CA ASP A 137 27.74 -11.37 -14.02
C ASP A 137 28.60 -11.73 -12.81
N ARG A 138 29.83 -12.16 -13.09
CA ARG A 138 30.81 -12.53 -12.07
C ARG A 138 31.13 -11.37 -11.13
N ALA A 139 31.14 -10.12 -11.62
CA ALA A 139 31.41 -8.96 -10.80
C ALA A 139 30.27 -8.69 -9.79
N SER A 140 29.02 -8.92 -10.19
CA SER A 140 27.85 -8.83 -9.32
C SER A 140 27.85 -9.90 -8.22
N LEU A 141 28.35 -11.11 -8.51
CA LEU A 141 28.56 -12.16 -7.50
C LEU A 141 29.67 -11.82 -6.51
N LEU A 142 30.75 -11.20 -6.97
CA LEU A 142 31.85 -10.76 -6.09
C LEU A 142 31.43 -9.64 -5.12
N LYS A 143 30.37 -8.90 -5.42
CA LYS A 143 29.78 -7.93 -4.47
C LYS A 143 29.04 -8.60 -3.31
N LEU A 144 28.77 -9.90 -3.39
CA LEU A 144 28.13 -10.69 -2.34
C LEU A 144 29.14 -11.35 -1.37
N ALA A 145 30.44 -11.36 -1.72
CA ALA A 145 31.52 -11.98 -0.95
C ALA A 145 32.22 -10.96 -0.04
#